data_AF-A0A430FSR6-F1
#
_entry.id   AF-A0A430FSR6-F1
#
_cell.length_a   1.000
_cell.length_b   1.000
_cell.length_c   1.000
_cell.angle_alpha   90.00
_cell.angle_beta   90.00
_cell.angle_gamma   90.00
#
_symmetry.space_group_name_H-M   'P 1'
#
loop_
_entity.id
_entity.type
_entity.pdbx_description
1 polymer ?
#
loop_
_entity_poly.entity_id
_entity_poly.type
_entity_poly.pdbx_seq_one_letter_code
_entity_poly.pdbx_strand_id
1 'polypeptide(L)'
;MFSMKKTKSAFIASVEAARKNLEDAQASHQQHVQHAEQRLQAVIQEYQKTIQRVQREKDYAIQSRTRRIGSFQNAVLFANRVESNGIVVSFEQPVQVNVTISGTFYTTQDTKSGVGVSLGGAVLGGVVAGPMGAVIGGKKDKVNTTTQVHDNRVVYITVTAPRSQILIQAPAGAESQARAFANLITNTYGSYEKTSVFMERLRQLDLKLESVRSSIAPIRQAEQHVNAVCANDAPVRRAQNKLASILASASPDELAQLDAHDQAQDDFMKKRRIMLLVILVVLGLGVITGIGYCSYRAFHTQIASPHVLTSVTSKESLELSVLPSKETEQPPLIVIPDVLGREQTMNSTKH
;
A
#
# COMPACT_ATOMS: atom_id res chain seq x y z
N MET A 1 -11.68 -74.34 -9.94
CA MET A 1 -11.16 -72.98 -9.67
C MET A 1 -11.65 -72.57 -8.28
N PHE A 2 -11.02 -73.12 -7.23
CA PHE A 2 -11.41 -72.82 -5.85
C PHE A 2 -10.80 -71.47 -5.47
N SER A 3 -11.65 -70.45 -5.41
CA SER A 3 -11.31 -69.16 -4.83
C SER A 3 -11.08 -69.35 -3.34
N MET A 4 -9.82 -69.65 -2.97
CA MET A 4 -9.34 -69.50 -1.59
C MET A 4 -9.38 -68.01 -1.27
N LYS A 5 -10.56 -67.50 -0.90
CA LYS A 5 -10.67 -66.33 -0.04
C LYS A 5 -9.97 -66.72 1.25
N LYS A 6 -8.65 -66.45 1.34
CA LYS A 6 -7.91 -66.53 2.60
C LYS A 6 -8.68 -65.66 3.59
N THR A 7 -9.42 -66.30 4.48
CA THR A 7 -10.09 -65.64 5.59
C THR A 7 -8.97 -64.94 6.34
N LYS A 8 -8.91 -63.59 6.25
CA LYS A 8 -7.99 -62.81 7.08
C LYS A 8 -8.18 -63.30 8.51
N SER A 9 -7.12 -63.75 9.16
CA SER A 9 -7.23 -64.19 10.55
C SER A 9 -7.80 -63.01 11.36
N ALA A 10 -8.70 -63.31 12.29
CA ALA A 10 -9.35 -62.27 13.10
C ALA A 10 -8.31 -61.39 13.82
N PHE A 11 -7.13 -61.96 14.11
CA PHE A 11 -5.95 -61.27 14.62
C PHE A 11 -5.39 -60.22 13.64
N ILE A 12 -5.12 -60.55 12.37
CA ILE A 12 -4.62 -59.59 11.39
C ILE A 12 -5.62 -58.42 11.23
N ALA A 13 -6.92 -58.72 11.19
CA ALA A 13 -7.94 -57.69 11.10
C ALA A 13 -7.99 -56.77 12.33
N SER A 14 -7.75 -57.30 13.53
CA SER A 14 -7.73 -56.51 14.76
C SER A 14 -6.48 -55.62 14.87
N VAL A 15 -5.32 -56.11 14.43
CA VAL A 15 -4.08 -55.34 14.33
C VAL A 15 -4.21 -54.23 13.29
N GLU A 16 -4.75 -54.52 12.10
CA GLU A 16 -5.03 -53.50 11.07
C GLU A 16 -5.96 -52.41 11.60
N ALA A 17 -7.05 -52.79 12.28
CA ALA A 17 -7.97 -51.83 12.89
C ALA A 17 -7.29 -51.00 14.00
N ALA A 18 -6.42 -51.59 14.80
CA ALA A 18 -5.67 -50.88 15.85
C ALA A 18 -4.62 -49.92 15.27
N ARG A 19 -3.89 -50.32 14.23
CA ARG A 19 -2.96 -49.46 13.48
C ARG A 19 -3.69 -48.27 12.87
N LYS A 20 -4.82 -48.53 12.20
CA LYS A 20 -5.66 -47.47 11.63
C LYS A 20 -6.16 -46.50 12.70
N ASN A 21 -6.65 -47.01 13.83
CA ASN A 21 -7.08 -46.14 14.95
C ASN A 21 -5.93 -45.28 15.50
N LEU A 22 -4.70 -45.81 15.54
CA LEU A 22 -3.52 -45.05 15.94
C LEU A 22 -3.18 -43.95 14.92
N GLU A 23 -3.20 -44.28 13.64
CA GLU A 23 -2.99 -43.33 12.55
C GLU A 23 -4.05 -42.21 12.57
N ASP A 24 -5.33 -42.57 12.70
CA ASP A 24 -6.45 -41.62 12.81
C ASP A 24 -6.30 -40.72 14.05
N ALA A 25 -5.88 -41.28 15.20
CA ALA A 25 -5.63 -40.51 16.42
C ALA A 25 -4.43 -39.55 16.28
N GLN A 26 -3.35 -39.99 15.63
CA GLN A 26 -2.18 -39.14 15.35
C GLN A 26 -2.52 -38.02 14.38
N ALA A 27 -3.22 -38.33 13.28
CA ALA A 27 -3.68 -37.35 12.31
C ALA A 27 -4.62 -36.32 12.93
N SER A 28 -5.58 -36.75 13.76
CA SER A 28 -6.49 -35.85 14.47
C SER A 28 -5.74 -34.95 15.46
N HIS A 29 -4.81 -35.50 16.25
CA HIS A 29 -3.99 -34.70 17.17
C HIS A 29 -3.14 -33.67 16.42
N GLN A 30 -2.45 -34.09 15.34
CA GLN A 30 -1.67 -33.19 14.50
C GLN A 30 -2.52 -32.07 13.89
N GLN A 31 -3.72 -32.39 13.42
CA GLN A 31 -4.66 -31.39 12.91
C GLN A 31 -5.06 -30.37 14.00
N HIS A 32 -5.32 -30.83 15.23
CA HIS A 32 -5.63 -29.93 16.34
C HIS A 32 -4.45 -29.03 16.70
N VAL A 33 -3.22 -29.55 16.71
CA VAL A 33 -2.01 -28.75 16.94
C VAL A 33 -1.87 -27.69 15.85
N GLN A 34 -1.98 -28.07 14.58
CA GLN A 34 -1.91 -27.12 13.45
C GLN A 34 -2.97 -26.02 13.55
N HIS A 35 -4.22 -26.36 13.89
CA HIS A 35 -5.27 -25.36 14.07
C HIS A 35 -4.98 -24.43 15.26
N ALA A 36 -4.43 -24.94 16.35
CA ALA A 36 -4.05 -24.12 17.51
C ALA A 36 -2.90 -23.15 17.16
N GLU A 37 -1.88 -23.61 16.44
CA GLU A 37 -0.76 -22.80 15.96
C GLU A 37 -1.21 -21.71 14.98
N GLN A 38 -2.06 -22.06 14.01
CA GLN A 38 -2.65 -21.09 13.07
C GLN A 38 -3.42 -20.00 13.82
N ARG A 39 -4.18 -20.38 14.86
CA ARG A 39 -4.91 -19.42 15.70
C ARG A 39 -3.95 -18.52 16.48
N LEU A 40 -2.88 -19.05 17.07
CA LEU A 40 -1.85 -18.26 17.73
C LEU A 40 -1.23 -17.24 16.76
N GLN A 41 -0.86 -17.69 15.55
CA GLN A 41 -0.28 -16.82 14.55
C GLN A 41 -1.25 -15.71 14.09
N ALA A 42 -2.54 -16.02 13.94
CA ALA A 42 -3.57 -15.03 13.64
C ALA A 42 -3.68 -13.96 14.74
N VAL A 43 -3.62 -14.37 16.02
CA VAL A 43 -3.63 -13.44 17.17
C VAL A 43 -2.39 -12.54 17.17
N ILE A 44 -1.20 -13.09 16.91
CA ILE A 44 0.05 -12.32 16.81
C ILE A 44 -0.03 -11.30 15.67
N GLN A 45 -0.54 -11.71 14.50
CA GLN A 45 -0.70 -10.80 13.36
C GLN A 45 -1.67 -9.66 13.66
N GLU A 46 -2.81 -9.94 14.31
CA GLU A 46 -3.77 -8.90 14.67
C GLU A 46 -3.21 -7.90 15.69
N TYR A 47 -2.44 -8.40 16.66
CA TYR A 47 -1.70 -7.57 17.61
C TYR A 47 -0.72 -6.63 16.88
N GLN A 48 0.11 -7.17 15.97
CA GLN A 48 1.06 -6.39 15.19
C GLN A 48 0.36 -5.34 14.30
N LYS A 49 -0.73 -5.72 13.63
CA LYS A 49 -1.55 -4.79 12.82
C LYS A 49 -2.09 -3.64 13.67
N THR A 50 -2.52 -3.94 14.90
CA THR A 50 -3.03 -2.91 15.81
C THR A 50 -1.93 -1.92 16.20
N ILE A 51 -0.73 -2.39 16.55
CA ILE A 51 0.43 -1.53 16.83
C ILE A 51 0.74 -0.65 15.61
N GLN A 52 0.88 -1.25 14.43
CA GLN A 52 1.18 -0.52 13.21
C GLN A 52 0.12 0.50 12.84
N ARG A 53 -1.17 0.23 13.11
CA ARG A 53 -2.26 1.18 12.89
C ARG A 53 -2.11 2.41 13.79
N VAL A 54 -1.86 2.22 15.09
CA VAL A 54 -1.69 3.34 16.03
C VAL A 54 -0.41 4.12 15.72
N GLN A 55 0.68 3.44 15.36
CA GLN A 55 1.92 4.10 14.94
C GLN A 55 1.68 4.97 13.70
N ARG A 56 1.02 4.44 12.67
CA ARG A 56 0.66 5.22 11.47
C ARG A 56 -0.24 6.41 11.79
N GLU A 57 -1.17 6.26 12.73
CA GLU A 57 -2.04 7.34 13.21
C GLU A 57 -1.22 8.48 13.83
N LYS A 58 -0.20 8.13 14.64
CA LYS A 58 0.75 9.08 15.23
C LYS A 58 1.62 9.75 14.18
N ASP A 59 2.21 8.99 13.28
CA ASP A 59 3.09 9.51 12.22
C ASP A 59 2.29 10.45 11.29
N TYR A 60 1.06 10.07 10.94
CA TYR A 60 0.16 10.91 10.16
C TYR A 60 -0.17 12.21 10.89
N ALA A 61 -0.46 12.17 12.20
CA ALA A 61 -0.69 13.39 12.98
C ALA A 61 0.51 14.34 12.89
N ILE A 62 1.74 13.83 13.07
CA ILE A 62 2.98 14.60 12.96
C ILE A 62 3.16 15.18 11.55
N GLN A 63 3.03 14.35 10.53
CA GLN A 63 3.21 14.76 9.12
C GLN A 63 2.14 15.77 8.69
N SER A 64 0.89 15.59 9.12
CA SER A 64 -0.21 16.49 8.78
C SER A 64 0.06 17.92 9.21
N ARG A 65 0.81 18.13 10.31
CA ARG A 65 1.17 19.46 10.82
C ARG A 65 2.19 20.19 9.94
N THR A 66 3.00 19.46 9.18
CA THR A 66 4.04 20.03 8.29
C THR A 66 3.70 19.87 6.81
N ARG A 67 2.51 19.36 6.49
CA ARG A 67 2.05 19.15 5.11
C ARG A 67 1.96 20.47 4.35
N ARG A 68 2.49 20.49 3.13
CA ARG A 68 2.28 21.57 2.17
C ARG A 68 0.83 21.54 1.66
N ILE A 69 0.16 22.68 1.72
CA ILE A 69 -1.24 22.84 1.29
C ILE A 69 -1.30 23.50 -0.09
N GLY A 70 -0.47 24.50 -0.32
CA GLY A 70 -0.47 25.22 -1.59
C GLY A 70 0.73 26.14 -1.74
N SER A 71 0.79 26.83 -2.87
CA SER A 71 1.79 27.85 -3.13
C SER A 71 1.26 28.87 -4.10
N PHE A 72 1.76 30.09 -4.00
CA PHE A 72 1.47 31.18 -4.91
C PHE A 72 2.69 32.08 -5.01
N GLN A 73 3.17 32.31 -6.24
CA GLN A 73 4.45 32.99 -6.48
C GLN A 73 5.59 32.29 -5.71
N ASN A 74 6.39 33.07 -4.99
CA ASN A 74 7.47 32.63 -4.11
C ASN A 74 7.00 32.21 -2.71
N ALA A 75 5.69 32.17 -2.45
CA ALA A 75 5.13 31.80 -1.15
C ALA A 75 4.62 30.35 -1.14
N VAL A 76 4.89 29.65 -0.04
CA VAL A 76 4.44 28.29 0.22
C VAL A 76 3.62 28.27 1.51
N LEU A 77 2.42 27.72 1.43
CA LEU A 77 1.56 27.50 2.58
C LEU A 77 1.70 26.05 3.06
N PHE A 78 2.04 25.90 4.33
CA PHE A 78 2.00 24.66 5.08
C PHE A 78 0.86 24.68 6.09
N ALA A 79 0.48 23.52 6.62
CA ALA A 79 -0.59 23.41 7.62
C ALA A 79 -0.34 24.21 8.90
N ASN A 80 0.92 24.51 9.24
CA ASN A 80 1.28 25.25 10.45
C ASN A 80 1.93 26.62 10.21
N ARG A 81 2.20 27.02 8.96
CA ARG A 81 2.94 28.26 8.65
C ARG A 81 2.83 28.66 7.18
N VAL A 82 3.16 29.91 6.91
CA VAL A 82 3.42 30.43 5.55
C VAL A 82 4.89 30.81 5.46
N GLU A 83 5.53 30.45 4.34
CA GLU A 83 6.93 30.80 4.05
C GLU A 83 7.01 31.59 2.74
N SER A 84 7.84 32.62 2.69
CA SER A 84 8.17 33.34 1.46
C SER A 84 9.51 34.05 1.61
N ASN A 85 10.40 33.93 0.61
CA ASN A 85 11.74 34.55 0.60
C ASN A 85 12.55 34.31 1.89
N GLY A 86 12.47 33.11 2.48
CA GLY A 86 13.16 32.77 3.72
C GLY A 86 12.53 33.34 5.00
N ILE A 87 11.44 34.12 4.90
CA ILE A 87 10.66 34.58 6.04
C ILE A 87 9.56 33.56 6.33
N VAL A 88 9.40 33.21 7.60
CA VAL A 88 8.40 32.25 8.08
C VAL A 88 7.43 32.94 9.02
N VAL A 89 6.13 32.82 8.73
CA VAL A 89 5.04 33.25 9.62
C VAL A 89 4.34 32.00 10.15
N SER A 90 4.48 31.74 11.45
CA SER A 90 3.86 30.60 12.13
C SER A 90 2.43 30.89 12.58
N PHE A 91 1.54 29.89 12.45
CA PHE A 91 0.16 29.94 12.93
C PHE A 91 0.03 29.77 14.46
N GLU A 92 1.13 29.59 15.20
CA GLU A 92 1.13 29.69 16.66
C GLU A 92 0.82 31.11 17.17
N GLN A 93 1.00 32.10 16.31
CA GLN A 93 0.76 33.49 16.62
C GLN A 93 -0.50 33.99 15.89
N PRO A 94 -1.15 35.05 16.39
CA PRO A 94 -2.23 35.71 15.66
C PRO A 94 -1.76 36.14 14.27
N VAL A 95 -2.40 35.61 13.22
CA VAL A 95 -2.10 35.96 11.83
C VAL A 95 -3.23 36.79 11.24
N GLN A 96 -2.86 37.86 10.54
CA GLN A 96 -3.76 38.67 9.72
C GLN A 96 -3.32 38.60 8.27
N VAL A 97 -4.28 38.43 7.36
CA VAL A 97 -4.03 38.36 5.91
C VAL A 97 -4.80 39.48 5.23
N ASN A 98 -4.12 40.32 4.47
CA ASN A 98 -4.71 41.41 3.71
C ASN A 98 -4.29 41.33 2.25
N VAL A 99 -5.21 41.63 1.33
CA VAL A 99 -4.94 41.76 -0.11
C VAL A 99 -5.16 43.21 -0.50
N THR A 100 -4.12 43.87 -1.01
CA THR A 100 -4.17 45.24 -1.50
C THR A 100 -3.76 45.29 -2.96
N ILE A 101 -4.29 46.26 -3.70
CA ILE A 101 -3.97 46.48 -5.11
C ILE A 101 -3.46 47.92 -5.22
N SER A 102 -2.32 48.11 -5.87
CA SER A 102 -1.74 49.42 -6.12
C SER A 102 -1.38 49.57 -7.60
N GLY A 103 -1.43 50.79 -8.13
CA GLY A 103 -1.11 51.11 -9.53
C GLY A 103 -2.29 51.67 -10.32
N THR A 104 -2.05 51.94 -11.61
CA THR A 104 -2.99 52.62 -12.51
C THR A 104 -3.35 51.74 -13.71
N PHE A 105 -4.59 51.86 -14.18
CA PHE A 105 -5.09 51.27 -15.41
C PHE A 105 -5.50 52.39 -16.37
N TYR A 106 -4.92 52.43 -17.56
CA TYR A 106 -5.30 53.39 -18.59
C TYR A 106 -5.17 52.79 -19.99
N THR A 107 -5.95 53.31 -20.92
CA THR A 107 -5.98 52.85 -22.32
C THR A 107 -5.56 53.99 -23.22
N THR A 108 -4.56 53.77 -24.07
CA THR A 108 -4.17 54.69 -25.13
C THR A 108 -4.68 54.15 -26.46
N GLN A 109 -5.31 55.01 -27.26
CA GLN A 109 -5.73 54.68 -28.62
C GLN A 109 -4.90 55.50 -29.61
N ASP A 110 -4.11 54.81 -30.43
CA ASP A 110 -3.42 55.44 -31.56
C ASP A 110 -4.28 55.25 -32.81
N THR A 111 -4.82 56.36 -33.32
CA THR A 111 -5.49 56.41 -34.60
C THR A 111 -4.52 56.96 -35.65
N LYS A 112 -3.94 56.07 -36.46
CA LYS A 112 -3.19 56.48 -37.65
C LYS A 112 -4.17 56.75 -38.79
N SER A 113 -4.71 57.96 -38.88
CA SER A 113 -5.33 58.44 -40.12
C SER A 113 -4.26 59.16 -40.96
N GLY A 114 -4.06 58.70 -42.20
CA GLY A 114 -3.07 59.24 -43.13
C GLY A 114 -3.47 60.55 -43.81
N VAL A 115 -4.40 61.33 -43.25
CA VAL A 115 -4.84 62.60 -43.85
C VAL A 115 -4.95 63.63 -42.74
N GLY A 116 -4.06 64.62 -42.79
CA GLY A 116 -3.96 65.68 -41.80
C GLY A 116 -5.26 66.44 -41.65
N VAL A 117 -5.88 66.30 -40.48
CA VAL A 117 -6.85 67.27 -39.96
C VAL A 117 -6.54 67.43 -38.48
N SER A 118 -6.08 68.63 -38.13
CA SER A 118 -5.89 69.11 -36.77
C SER A 118 -7.19 68.93 -35.98
N LEU A 119 -7.15 68.14 -34.89
CA LEU A 119 -8.26 67.96 -33.94
C LEU A 119 -7.95 68.74 -32.65
N GLY A 120 -7.85 70.06 -32.79
CA GLY A 120 -8.09 70.98 -31.68
C GLY A 120 -9.60 71.20 -31.55
N GLY A 121 -10.22 70.72 -30.48
CA GLY A 121 -11.57 71.10 -30.09
C GLY A 121 -12.70 70.28 -30.72
N ALA A 122 -12.94 69.07 -30.21
CA ALA A 122 -14.27 68.50 -30.21
C ALA A 122 -14.49 67.77 -28.87
N VAL A 123 -15.45 68.32 -28.14
CA VAL A 123 -15.91 67.93 -26.82
C VAL A 123 -16.73 66.64 -26.92
N LEU A 124 -16.90 65.99 -25.77
CA LEU A 124 -17.98 65.05 -25.41
C LEU A 124 -17.81 63.58 -25.82
N GLY A 125 -17.57 62.78 -24.78
CA GLY A 125 -18.68 62.01 -24.20
C GLY A 125 -19.10 60.76 -24.98
N GLY A 126 -18.62 59.60 -24.50
CA GLY A 126 -19.27 58.32 -24.75
C GLY A 126 -18.69 57.52 -25.89
N VAL A 127 -17.60 56.78 -25.62
CA VAL A 127 -17.33 55.52 -26.32
C VAL A 127 -16.95 54.46 -25.29
N VAL A 128 -17.94 54.06 -24.49
CA VAL A 128 -18.06 52.65 -24.10
C VAL A 128 -18.78 51.96 -25.26
N ALA A 129 -18.08 51.79 -26.39
CA ALA A 129 -18.47 50.82 -27.40
C ALA A 129 -17.58 49.60 -27.18
N GLY A 130 -18.14 48.59 -26.50
CA GLY A 130 -17.53 47.26 -26.46
C GLY A 130 -17.36 46.70 -27.88
N PRO A 131 -16.52 45.66 -28.05
CA PRO A 131 -16.25 45.11 -29.35
C PRO A 131 -17.51 44.48 -29.93
N MET A 132 -17.78 44.82 -31.19
CA MET A 132 -18.78 44.23 -32.10
C MET A 132 -20.21 44.76 -31.97
N GLY A 133 -20.66 45.50 -32.99
CA GLY A 133 -22.08 45.63 -33.28
C GLY A 133 -22.61 47.00 -33.70
N ALA A 134 -21.88 47.81 -34.48
CA ALA A 134 -22.47 48.97 -35.15
C ALA A 134 -22.01 49.01 -36.61
N VAL A 135 -22.83 48.42 -37.49
CA VAL A 135 -22.66 48.48 -38.94
C VAL A 135 -23.23 49.82 -39.40
N ILE A 136 -22.38 50.86 -39.47
CA ILE A 136 -22.72 52.08 -40.20
C ILE A 136 -22.01 51.99 -41.55
N GLY A 137 -22.80 51.82 -42.60
CA GLY A 137 -22.34 51.83 -43.98
C GLY A 137 -21.70 53.17 -44.32
N GLY A 138 -20.41 53.13 -44.65
CA GLY A 138 -19.62 54.27 -45.09
C GLY A 138 -18.31 53.78 -45.68
N LYS A 139 -17.82 54.48 -46.71
CA LYS A 139 -16.65 54.14 -47.54
C LYS A 139 -15.43 53.66 -46.73
N LYS A 140 -14.76 52.69 -47.33
CA LYS A 140 -13.68 51.84 -46.80
C LYS A 140 -12.34 52.60 -46.69
N ASP A 141 -12.23 53.54 -45.76
CA ASP A 141 -10.93 53.96 -45.23
C ASP A 141 -10.63 53.12 -43.99
N LYS A 142 -9.67 52.20 -44.13
CA LYS A 142 -9.29 51.22 -43.13
C LYS A 142 -8.53 51.94 -42.01
N VAL A 143 -9.26 52.56 -41.08
CA VAL A 143 -8.68 53.13 -39.85
C VAL A 143 -8.23 51.96 -38.97
N ASN A 144 -6.92 51.70 -38.97
CA ASN A 144 -6.30 50.78 -38.02
C ASN A 144 -6.21 51.50 -36.67
N THR A 145 -7.23 51.35 -35.83
CA THR A 145 -7.19 51.76 -34.42
C THR A 145 -6.39 50.72 -33.65
N THR A 146 -5.22 51.11 -33.14
CA THR A 146 -4.45 50.25 -32.23
C THR A 146 -4.75 50.70 -30.81
N THR A 147 -5.51 49.89 -30.07
CA THR A 147 -5.78 50.12 -28.65
C THR A 147 -4.67 49.46 -27.85
N GLN A 148 -3.84 50.24 -27.15
CA GLN A 148 -2.88 49.72 -26.18
C GLN A 148 -3.46 49.87 -24.77
N VAL A 149 -3.57 48.75 -24.07
CA VAL A 149 -4.03 48.70 -22.68
C VAL A 149 -2.79 48.65 -21.79
N HIS A 150 -2.59 49.69 -20.97
CA HIS A 150 -1.52 49.75 -19.99
C HIS A 150 -2.09 49.44 -18.59
N ASP A 151 -1.82 48.25 -18.10
CA ASP A 151 -2.15 47.82 -16.74
C ASP A 151 -0.88 47.62 -15.92
N ASN A 152 -0.54 48.62 -15.11
CA ASN A 152 0.62 48.59 -14.22
C ASN A 152 0.22 48.22 -12.78
N ARG A 153 -0.99 47.66 -12.57
CA ARG A 153 -1.43 47.29 -11.22
C ARG A 153 -0.62 46.10 -10.71
N VAL A 154 -0.29 46.17 -9.43
CA VAL A 154 0.37 45.10 -8.68
C VAL A 154 -0.52 44.74 -7.50
N VAL A 155 -0.72 43.45 -7.32
CA VAL A 155 -1.48 42.87 -6.20
C VAL A 155 -0.48 42.46 -5.13
N TYR A 156 -0.75 42.88 -3.90
CA TYR A 156 0.05 42.57 -2.73
C TYR A 156 -0.76 41.73 -1.76
N ILE A 157 -0.22 40.59 -1.35
CA ILE A 157 -0.73 39.83 -0.20
C ILE A 157 0.21 40.12 0.96
N THR A 158 -0.34 40.65 2.04
CA THR A 158 0.39 40.91 3.28
C THR A 158 -0.08 39.94 4.35
N VAL A 159 0.84 39.12 4.87
CA VAL A 159 0.60 38.24 6.01
C VAL A 159 1.36 38.79 7.20
N THR A 160 0.65 39.25 8.22
CA THR A 160 1.23 39.91 9.40
C THR A 160 1.04 39.04 10.64
N ALA A 161 2.11 38.87 11.40
CA ALA A 161 2.12 38.30 12.74
C ALA A 161 2.95 39.20 13.68
N PRO A 162 2.85 39.06 15.02
CA PRO A 162 3.50 39.94 15.99
C PRO A 162 5.01 40.16 15.79
N ARG A 163 5.73 39.18 15.23
CA ARG A 163 7.20 39.22 15.06
C ARG A 163 7.67 39.15 13.61
N SER A 164 6.76 39.04 12.64
CA SER A 164 7.12 38.75 11.26
C SER A 164 6.04 39.21 10.30
N GLN A 165 6.46 39.68 9.13
CA GLN A 165 5.57 40.06 8.05
C GLN A 165 6.08 39.47 6.73
N ILE A 166 5.18 38.91 5.95
CA ILE A 166 5.44 38.46 4.58
C ILE A 166 4.69 39.37 3.63
N LEU A 167 5.39 39.83 2.59
CA LEU A 167 4.81 40.56 1.47
C LEU A 167 4.99 39.73 0.19
N ILE A 168 3.89 39.38 -0.46
CA ILE A 168 3.87 38.63 -1.72
C ILE A 168 3.37 39.57 -2.80
N GLN A 169 4.15 39.73 -3.87
CA GLN A 169 3.81 40.59 -5.00
C GLN A 169 3.38 39.74 -6.18
N ALA A 170 2.31 40.13 -6.86
CA ALA A 170 1.80 39.46 -8.04
C ALA A 170 1.30 40.49 -9.07
N PRO A 171 1.34 40.16 -10.37
CA PRO A 171 0.80 41.04 -11.41
C PRO A 171 -0.72 41.17 -11.32
N ALA A 172 -1.28 42.26 -11.86
CA ALA A 172 -2.72 42.54 -11.88
C ALA A 172 -3.59 41.35 -12.33
N GLY A 173 -3.16 40.65 -13.39
CA GLY A 173 -3.90 39.51 -13.94
C GLY A 173 -4.01 38.31 -12.98
N ALA A 174 -3.22 38.27 -11.90
CA ALA A 174 -3.25 37.22 -10.91
C ALA A 174 -4.12 37.56 -9.68
N GLU A 175 -4.90 38.65 -9.69
CA GLU A 175 -5.71 39.09 -8.55
C GLU A 175 -6.62 37.98 -7.99
N SER A 176 -7.34 37.27 -8.86
CA SER A 176 -8.23 36.18 -8.46
C SER A 176 -7.47 35.06 -7.73
N GLN A 177 -6.30 34.67 -8.24
CA GLN A 177 -5.44 33.67 -7.62
C GLN A 177 -4.87 34.17 -6.29
N ALA A 178 -4.50 35.44 -6.21
CA ALA A 178 -4.00 36.07 -4.99
C ALA A 178 -5.06 36.08 -3.88
N ARG A 179 -6.31 36.44 -4.21
CA ARG A 179 -7.46 36.36 -3.29
C ARG A 179 -7.75 34.91 -2.87
N ALA A 180 -7.71 33.97 -3.81
CA ALA A 180 -7.90 32.55 -3.52
C ALA A 180 -6.82 32.03 -2.55
N PHE A 181 -5.55 32.40 -2.77
CA PHE A 181 -4.45 32.03 -1.89
C PHE A 181 -4.57 32.69 -0.51
N ALA A 182 -4.95 33.97 -0.44
CA ALA A 182 -5.20 34.65 0.84
C ALA A 182 -6.32 33.98 1.64
N ASN A 183 -7.44 33.63 0.98
CA ASN A 183 -8.52 32.86 1.60
C ASN A 183 -8.05 31.48 2.08
N LEU A 184 -7.19 30.81 1.30
CA LEU A 184 -6.61 29.53 1.68
C LEU A 184 -5.76 29.65 2.96
N ILE A 185 -4.95 30.71 3.09
CA ILE A 185 -4.20 31.00 4.32
C ILE A 185 -5.16 31.21 5.50
N THR A 186 -6.16 32.08 5.34
CA THR A 186 -7.14 32.38 6.40
C THR A 186 -7.90 31.14 6.86
N ASN A 187 -8.36 30.31 5.92
CA ASN A 187 -9.08 29.07 6.24
C ASN A 187 -8.17 28.04 6.93
N THR A 188 -6.92 27.94 6.48
CA THR A 188 -5.93 27.04 7.11
C THR A 188 -5.62 27.49 8.53
N TYR A 189 -5.40 28.79 8.74
CA TYR A 189 -5.18 29.37 10.06
C TYR A 189 -6.41 29.20 10.97
N GLY A 190 -7.62 29.42 10.46
CA GLY A 190 -8.85 29.21 11.21
C GLY A 190 -9.09 27.75 11.63
N SER A 191 -8.57 26.80 10.85
CA SER A 191 -8.61 25.37 11.15
C SER A 191 -7.37 24.87 11.90
N TYR A 192 -6.46 25.77 12.28
CA TYR A 192 -5.20 25.42 12.90
C TYR A 192 -5.41 24.85 14.30
N GLU A 193 -4.99 23.60 14.50
CA GLU A 193 -4.95 22.99 15.83
C GLU A 193 -3.81 23.60 16.62
N LYS A 194 -4.15 24.30 17.72
CA LYS A 194 -3.16 24.89 18.63
C LYS A 194 -2.19 23.83 19.14
N THR A 195 -0.92 24.21 19.36
CA THR A 195 0.12 23.29 19.87
C THR A 195 -0.33 22.48 21.07
N SER A 196 -0.99 23.11 22.05
CA SER A 196 -1.40 22.41 23.28
C SER A 196 -2.35 21.25 23.01
N VAL A 197 -3.33 21.45 22.13
CA VAL A 197 -4.31 20.42 21.74
C VAL A 197 -3.62 19.32 20.93
N PHE A 198 -2.75 19.70 19.99
CA PHE A 198 -1.96 18.75 19.21
C PHE A 198 -1.04 17.88 20.08
N MET A 199 -0.34 18.50 21.05
CA MET A 199 0.56 17.78 21.97
C MET A 199 -0.23 16.83 22.87
N GLU A 200 -1.41 17.25 23.34
CA GLU A 200 -2.30 16.36 24.08
C GLU A 200 -2.76 15.18 23.22
N ARG A 201 -3.12 15.40 21.95
CA ARG A 201 -3.45 14.32 21.02
C ARG A 201 -2.28 13.35 20.82
N LEU A 202 -1.05 13.84 20.66
CA LEU A 202 0.13 12.98 20.56
C LEU A 202 0.33 12.16 21.84
N ARG A 203 0.17 12.78 23.01
CA ARG A 203 0.24 12.09 24.31
C ARG A 203 -0.81 10.98 24.42
N GLN A 204 -2.04 11.22 23.96
CA GLN A 204 -3.09 10.21 23.94
C GLN A 204 -2.75 9.04 22.99
N LEU A 205 -2.14 9.32 21.84
CA LEU A 205 -1.66 8.29 20.92
C LEU A 205 -0.52 7.46 21.51
N ASP A 206 0.39 8.09 22.27
CA ASP A 206 1.45 7.40 23.00
C ASP A 206 0.90 6.49 24.09
N LEU A 207 -0.06 6.98 24.89
CA LEU A 207 -0.74 6.15 25.89
C LEU A 207 -1.50 4.99 25.25
N LYS A 208 -2.15 5.21 24.11
CA LYS A 208 -2.84 4.17 23.34
C LYS A 208 -1.86 3.13 22.79
N LEU A 209 -0.70 3.56 22.31
CA LEU A 209 0.33 2.65 21.81
C LEU A 209 0.91 1.79 22.93
N GLU A 210 1.16 2.39 24.10
CA GLU A 210 1.65 1.66 25.27
C GLU A 210 0.59 0.70 25.82
N SER A 211 -0.68 1.12 25.88
CA SER A 211 -1.75 0.22 26.31
C SER A 211 -1.90 -0.99 25.38
N VAL A 212 -1.80 -0.80 24.06
CA VAL A 212 -1.77 -1.91 23.10
C VAL A 212 -0.55 -2.79 23.32
N ARG A 213 0.64 -2.21 23.50
CA ARG A 213 1.88 -2.97 23.76
C ARG A 213 1.78 -3.85 25.01
N SER A 214 1.21 -3.31 26.08
CA SER A 214 0.98 -4.04 27.33
C SER A 214 -0.13 -5.11 27.25
N SER A 215 -0.99 -5.06 26.24
CA SER A 215 -2.11 -5.99 26.04
C SER A 215 -1.66 -7.31 25.38
N ILE A 216 -0.77 -8.03 26.07
CA ILE A 216 -0.23 -9.33 25.64
C ILE A 216 -1.06 -10.53 26.12
N ALA A 217 -2.11 -10.30 26.90
CA ALA A 217 -2.96 -11.35 27.47
C ALA A 217 -3.57 -12.28 26.41
N PRO A 218 -4.08 -11.80 25.25
CA PRO A 218 -4.62 -12.68 24.21
C PRO A 218 -3.57 -13.62 23.60
N ILE A 219 -2.32 -13.15 23.44
CA ILE A 219 -1.21 -13.97 22.94
C ILE A 219 -0.90 -15.07 23.96
N ARG A 220 -0.75 -14.71 25.25
CA ARG A 220 -0.52 -15.69 26.32
C ARG A 220 -1.62 -16.74 26.41
N GLN A 221 -2.89 -16.34 26.25
CA GLN A 221 -4.01 -17.27 26.24
C GLN A 221 -3.95 -18.24 25.05
N ALA A 222 -3.57 -17.74 23.86
CA ALA A 222 -3.39 -18.59 22.68
C ALA A 222 -2.19 -19.54 22.82
N GLU A 223 -1.07 -19.09 23.40
CA GLU A 223 0.08 -19.94 23.73
C GLU A 223 -0.29 -21.04 24.72
N GLN A 224 -1.02 -20.70 25.78
CA GLN A 224 -1.54 -21.68 26.73
C GLN A 224 -2.43 -22.73 26.06
N HIS A 225 -3.27 -22.32 25.11
CA HIS A 225 -4.11 -23.24 24.35
C HIS A 225 -3.27 -24.18 23.46
N VAL A 226 -2.25 -23.67 22.76
CA VAL A 226 -1.31 -24.51 22.00
C VAL A 226 -0.63 -25.53 22.91
N ASN A 227 -0.11 -25.09 24.06
CA ASN A 227 0.53 -25.97 25.03
C ASN A 227 -0.43 -27.03 25.57
N ALA A 228 -1.68 -26.67 25.86
CA ALA A 228 -2.70 -27.60 26.33
C ALA A 228 -3.07 -28.64 25.25
N VAL A 229 -3.15 -28.24 23.98
CA VAL A 229 -3.41 -29.17 22.87
C VAL A 229 -2.22 -30.10 22.65
N CYS A 230 -1.00 -29.58 22.66
CA CYS A 230 0.23 -30.38 22.51
C CYS A 230 0.40 -31.38 23.67
N ALA A 231 0.04 -30.99 24.90
CA ALA A 231 0.08 -31.87 26.06
C ALA A 231 -1.03 -32.92 26.06
N ASN A 232 -2.12 -32.73 25.29
CA ASN A 232 -3.23 -33.67 25.22
C ASN A 232 -2.98 -34.77 24.17
N ASP A 233 -2.02 -35.64 24.47
CA ASP A 233 -1.66 -36.82 23.69
C ASP A 233 -2.47 -38.09 24.09
N ALA A 234 -3.42 -37.94 25.03
CA ALA A 234 -4.15 -39.06 25.61
C ALA A 234 -4.85 -39.96 24.57
N PRO A 235 -5.49 -39.46 23.49
CA PRO A 235 -6.06 -40.31 22.45
C PRO A 235 -5.01 -41.15 21.73
N VAL A 236 -3.84 -40.56 21.42
CA VAL A 236 -2.71 -41.25 20.77
C VAL A 236 -2.18 -42.33 21.69
N ARG A 237 -1.92 -42.00 22.96
CA ARG A 237 -1.47 -42.97 23.97
C ARG A 237 -2.45 -44.12 24.17
N ARG A 238 -3.76 -43.86 24.19
CA ARG A 238 -4.78 -44.91 24.28
C ARG A 238 -4.73 -45.84 23.06
N ALA A 239 -4.59 -45.29 21.86
CA ALA A 239 -4.48 -46.08 20.64
C ALA A 239 -3.18 -46.90 20.60
N GLN A 240 -2.05 -46.32 21.02
CA GLN A 240 -0.76 -47.00 21.16
C GLN A 240 -0.85 -48.16 22.15
N ASN A 241 -1.42 -47.93 23.33
CA ASN A 241 -1.59 -48.97 24.35
C ASN A 241 -2.49 -50.11 23.86
N LYS A 242 -3.56 -49.78 23.12
CA LYS A 242 -4.45 -50.79 22.53
C LYS A 242 -3.70 -51.65 21.50
N LEU A 243 -2.93 -51.03 20.61
CA LEU A 243 -2.11 -51.75 19.65
C LEU A 243 -1.07 -52.64 20.35
N ALA A 244 -0.36 -52.09 21.34
CA ALA A 244 0.62 -52.83 22.13
C ALA A 244 -0.01 -54.01 22.87
N SER A 245 -1.21 -53.86 23.44
CA SER A 245 -1.91 -54.96 24.11
C SER A 245 -2.31 -56.09 23.17
N ILE A 246 -2.72 -55.78 21.93
CA ILE A 246 -3.08 -56.78 20.92
C ILE A 246 -1.83 -57.58 20.52
N LEU A 247 -0.72 -56.87 20.27
CA LEU A 247 0.56 -57.50 19.92
C LEU A 247 1.14 -58.33 21.06
N ALA A 248 1.03 -57.87 22.31
CA ALA A 248 1.51 -58.60 23.48
C ALA A 248 0.71 -59.88 23.76
N SER A 249 -0.57 -59.93 23.35
CA SER A 249 -1.42 -61.11 23.48
C SER A 249 -1.28 -62.12 22.35
N ALA A 250 -0.49 -61.81 21.32
CA ALA A 250 -0.37 -62.62 20.11
C ALA A 250 0.48 -63.87 20.33
N SER A 251 0.07 -64.99 19.74
CA SER A 251 0.90 -66.20 19.66
C SER A 251 2.04 -66.04 18.63
N PRO A 252 3.13 -66.83 18.73
CA PRO A 252 4.23 -66.78 17.75
C PRO A 252 3.77 -67.01 16.31
N ASP A 253 2.80 -67.91 16.09
CA ASP A 253 2.25 -68.20 14.77
C ASP A 253 1.46 -67.02 14.19
N GLU A 254 0.72 -66.28 15.04
CA GLU A 254 -0.02 -65.08 14.64
C GLU A 254 0.91 -63.92 14.28
N LEU A 255 2.02 -63.76 15.02
CA LEU A 255 3.07 -62.79 14.71
C LEU A 255 3.76 -63.10 13.37
N ALA A 256 4.10 -64.37 13.12
CA ALA A 256 4.67 -64.80 11.83
C ALA A 256 3.72 -64.55 10.65
N GLN A 257 2.41 -64.74 10.87
CA GLN A 257 1.39 -64.42 9.86
C GLN A 257 1.24 -62.91 9.62
N LEU A 258 1.38 -62.08 10.66
CA LEU A 258 1.37 -60.63 10.54
C LEU A 258 2.59 -60.13 9.77
N ASP A 259 3.79 -60.65 10.05
CA ASP A 259 5.02 -60.29 9.33
C ASP A 259 4.94 -60.65 7.84
N ALA A 260 4.44 -61.86 7.53
CA ALA A 260 4.23 -62.29 6.15
C ALA A 260 3.19 -61.42 5.44
N HIS A 261 2.16 -60.96 6.15
CA HIS A 261 1.16 -60.05 5.62
C HIS A 261 1.72 -58.63 5.37
N ASP A 262 2.51 -58.09 6.31
CA ASP A 262 3.14 -56.78 6.18
C ASP A 262 4.15 -56.74 5.02
N GLN A 263 4.98 -57.78 4.87
CA GLN A 263 5.89 -57.92 3.71
C GLN A 263 5.12 -57.94 2.38
N ALA A 264 4.00 -58.68 2.33
CA ALA A 264 3.16 -58.73 1.14
C ALA A 264 2.51 -57.37 0.82
N GLN A 265 2.11 -56.59 1.84
CA GLN A 265 1.59 -55.23 1.66
C GLN A 265 2.68 -54.25 1.18
N ASP A 266 3.87 -54.31 1.75
CA ASP A 266 4.99 -53.45 1.36
C ASP A 266 5.42 -53.68 -0.08
N ASP A 267 5.52 -54.94 -0.50
CA ASP A 267 5.82 -55.31 -1.88
C ASP A 267 4.73 -54.83 -2.85
N PHE A 268 3.47 -54.92 -2.45
CA PHE A 268 2.36 -54.38 -3.22
C PHE A 268 2.43 -52.85 -3.36
N MET A 269 2.72 -52.13 -2.27
CA MET A 269 2.82 -50.67 -2.28
C MET A 269 4.04 -50.18 -3.07
N LYS A 270 5.18 -50.86 -3.01
CA LYS A 270 6.35 -50.58 -3.86
C LYS A 270 6.02 -50.75 -5.33
N LYS A 271 5.40 -51.87 -5.72
CA LYS A 271 4.97 -52.13 -7.11
C LYS A 271 3.96 -51.07 -7.59
N ARG A 272 3.01 -50.69 -6.75
CA ARG A 272 2.03 -49.63 -7.07
C ARG A 272 2.67 -48.25 -7.23
N ARG A 273 3.62 -47.88 -6.37
CA ARG A 273 4.38 -46.62 -6.51
C ARG A 273 5.19 -46.58 -7.81
N ILE A 274 5.86 -47.69 -8.16
CA ILE A 274 6.58 -47.82 -9.43
C ILE A 274 5.61 -47.71 -10.61
N MET A 275 4.47 -48.39 -10.56
CA MET A 275 3.46 -48.31 -11.61
C MET A 275 2.91 -46.89 -11.80
N LEU A 276 2.59 -46.17 -10.71
CA LEU A 276 2.14 -44.78 -10.77
C LEU A 276 3.20 -43.84 -11.35
N LEU A 277 4.48 -44.04 -11.00
CA LEU A 277 5.59 -43.29 -11.59
C LEU A 277 5.71 -43.55 -13.09
N VAL A 278 5.62 -44.81 -13.53
CA VAL A 278 5.63 -45.16 -14.97
C VAL A 278 4.46 -44.50 -15.71
N ILE A 279 3.26 -44.53 -15.13
CA ILE A 279 2.08 -43.86 -15.70
C ILE A 279 2.31 -42.35 -15.82
N LEU A 280 2.84 -41.70 -14.78
CA LEU A 280 3.15 -40.26 -14.81
C LEU A 280 4.21 -39.93 -15.87
N VAL A 281 5.23 -40.77 -16.05
CA VAL A 281 6.27 -40.59 -17.08
C VAL A 281 5.68 -40.74 -18.49
N VAL A 282 4.85 -41.76 -18.73
CA VAL A 282 4.20 -41.98 -20.04
C VAL A 282 3.24 -40.83 -20.37
N LEU A 283 2.43 -40.37 -19.40
CA LEU A 283 1.55 -39.22 -19.59
C LEU A 283 2.35 -37.93 -19.81
N GLY A 284 3.45 -37.71 -19.07
CA GLY A 284 4.35 -36.57 -19.25
C GLY A 284 4.99 -36.54 -20.65
N LEU A 285 5.48 -37.69 -21.13
CA LEU A 285 6.02 -37.82 -22.49
C LEU A 285 4.94 -37.61 -23.56
N GLY A 286 3.73 -38.12 -23.34
CA GLY A 286 2.57 -37.92 -24.22
C GLY A 286 2.20 -36.44 -24.37
N VAL A 287 2.21 -35.67 -23.28
CA VAL A 287 1.96 -34.22 -23.29
C VAL A 287 3.04 -33.46 -24.06
N ILE A 288 4.32 -33.83 -23.87
CA ILE A 288 5.44 -33.21 -24.62
C ILE A 288 5.32 -33.50 -26.12
N THR A 289 4.98 -34.73 -26.52
CA THR A 289 4.77 -35.07 -27.94
C THR A 289 3.49 -34.43 -28.51
N GLY A 290 2.43 -34.27 -27.72
CA GLY A 290 1.18 -33.65 -28.14
C GLY A 290 1.29 -32.14 -28.35
N ILE A 291 2.04 -31.45 -27.49
CA ILE A 291 2.34 -30.01 -27.67
C ILE A 291 3.21 -29.81 -28.92
N GLY A 292 4.19 -30.69 -29.16
CA GLY A 292 4.98 -30.67 -30.39
C GLY A 292 4.14 -30.83 -31.67
N TYR A 293 3.16 -31.74 -31.67
CA TYR A 293 2.28 -31.97 -32.82
C TYR A 293 1.28 -30.82 -33.08
N CYS A 294 0.77 -30.18 -32.02
CA CYS A 294 -0.11 -29.00 -32.17
C CYS A 294 0.64 -27.77 -32.65
N SER A 295 1.88 -27.55 -32.21
CA SER A 295 2.73 -26.44 -32.69
C SER A 295 3.21 -26.66 -34.14
N TYR A 296 3.43 -27.91 -34.57
CA TYR A 296 3.86 -28.20 -35.94
C TYR A 296 2.75 -27.97 -36.98
N ARG A 297 1.47 -28.13 -36.62
CA ARG A 297 0.34 -27.92 -37.54
C ARG A 297 -0.08 -26.46 -37.67
N ALA A 298 0.18 -25.61 -36.68
CA ALA A 298 -0.12 -24.18 -36.73
C ALA A 298 0.88 -23.38 -37.58
N PHE A 299 2.10 -23.89 -37.79
CA PHE A 299 3.14 -23.19 -38.55
C PHE A 299 3.06 -23.39 -40.08
N HIS A 300 2.20 -24.30 -40.58
CA HIS A 300 2.12 -24.64 -42.00
C HIS A 300 0.88 -24.11 -42.76
N THR A 301 0.07 -23.23 -42.17
CA THR A 301 -1.14 -22.66 -42.81
C THR A 301 -1.13 -21.14 -43.04
N GLN A 302 0.02 -20.47 -42.98
CA GLN A 302 0.15 -19.04 -43.34
C GLN A 302 1.13 -18.80 -44.49
N ILE A 303 0.82 -19.29 -45.70
CA ILE A 303 1.42 -18.78 -46.95
C ILE A 303 0.35 -18.78 -48.06
N ALA A 304 -0.30 -17.62 -48.25
CA ALA A 304 -1.03 -17.10 -49.42
C ALA A 304 -2.05 -16.07 -48.87
N SER A 305 -2.15 -14.80 -49.24
CA SER A 305 -1.67 -13.97 -50.35
C SER A 305 -1.97 -12.48 -50.00
N PRO A 306 -1.55 -11.48 -50.80
CA PRO A 306 -1.27 -10.11 -50.34
C PRO A 306 -2.33 -9.02 -50.68
N HIS A 307 -2.03 -7.81 -50.20
CA HIS A 307 -2.65 -6.47 -50.40
C HIS A 307 -3.81 -6.14 -49.45
N VAL A 308 -3.85 -4.98 -48.77
CA VAL A 308 -3.78 -3.60 -49.28
C VAL A 308 -3.18 -2.65 -48.24
N LEU A 309 -2.40 -1.68 -48.74
CA LEU A 309 -1.87 -0.52 -48.03
C LEU A 309 -2.97 0.42 -47.51
N THR A 310 -2.84 0.88 -46.27
CA THR A 310 -3.17 2.28 -45.92
C THR A 310 -2.18 2.80 -44.90
N SER A 311 -1.37 3.75 -45.36
CA SER A 311 -0.48 4.60 -44.59
C SER A 311 -1.28 5.66 -43.82
N VAL A 312 -1.03 5.81 -42.51
CA VAL A 312 -1.07 7.12 -41.85
C VAL A 312 0.13 7.23 -40.93
N THR A 313 1.04 8.08 -41.37
CA THR A 313 2.09 8.79 -40.64
C THR A 313 1.59 9.47 -39.36
N SER A 314 2.30 9.31 -38.25
CA SER A 314 3.03 10.45 -37.66
C SER A 314 4.04 10.00 -36.62
N LYS A 315 5.22 10.60 -36.75
CA LYS A 315 6.39 10.61 -35.87
C LYS A 315 6.01 10.97 -34.43
N GLU A 316 6.68 10.36 -33.45
CA GLU A 316 7.63 11.12 -32.63
C GLU A 316 8.63 10.19 -31.92
N SER A 317 9.89 10.56 -32.06
CA SER A 317 11.07 9.98 -31.44
C SER A 317 11.18 10.42 -29.99
N LEU A 318 11.79 9.61 -29.12
CA LEU A 318 12.98 9.97 -28.34
C LEU A 318 13.29 8.92 -27.25
N GLU A 319 14.52 8.42 -27.33
CA GLU A 319 15.50 8.27 -26.24
C GLU A 319 15.20 7.39 -25.01
N LEU A 320 15.78 6.19 -25.06
CA LEU A 320 16.92 5.79 -24.23
C LEU A 320 16.97 6.31 -22.77
N SER A 321 16.69 5.43 -21.80
CA SER A 321 17.57 5.36 -20.62
C SER A 321 17.66 3.93 -20.08
N VAL A 322 18.91 3.49 -20.01
CA VAL A 322 19.37 2.26 -19.39
C VAL A 322 19.32 2.47 -17.87
N LEU A 323 18.63 1.60 -17.14
CA LEU A 323 18.75 1.52 -15.68
C LEU A 323 19.48 0.24 -15.27
N PRO A 324 20.43 0.32 -14.33
CA PRO A 324 21.25 -0.81 -13.90
C PRO A 324 20.50 -1.76 -12.95
N SER A 325 21.03 -2.98 -12.93
CA SER A 325 20.60 -4.11 -12.11
C SER A 325 20.79 -3.90 -10.60
N LYS A 326 19.89 -4.53 -9.84
CA LYS A 326 20.07 -5.22 -8.55
C LYS A 326 20.97 -4.55 -7.50
N GLU A 327 20.33 -4.10 -6.43
CA GLU A 327 20.89 -4.22 -5.09
C GLU A 327 19.88 -4.97 -4.21
N THR A 328 20.37 -6.05 -3.59
CA THR A 328 19.58 -6.98 -2.79
C THR A 328 19.66 -6.48 -1.35
N GLU A 329 18.68 -5.69 -0.90
CA GLU A 329 18.58 -5.34 0.51
C GLU A 329 18.14 -6.57 1.31
N GLN A 330 19.05 -7.07 2.16
CA GLN A 330 18.72 -7.99 3.24
C GLN A 330 17.76 -7.29 4.21
N PRO A 331 16.69 -7.96 4.69
CA PRO A 331 15.87 -7.40 5.76
C PRO A 331 16.68 -7.32 7.06
N PRO A 332 16.46 -6.28 7.90
CA PRO A 332 17.18 -6.10 9.14
C PRO A 332 16.86 -7.23 10.14
N LEU A 333 17.92 -7.73 10.77
CA LEU A 333 17.86 -8.68 11.88
C LEU A 333 17.19 -8.00 13.08
N ILE A 334 15.96 -8.41 13.41
CA ILE A 334 15.30 -7.98 14.65
C ILE A 334 15.92 -8.76 15.80
N VAL A 335 16.79 -8.08 16.56
CA VAL A 335 17.29 -8.56 17.85
C VAL A 335 16.16 -8.43 18.87
N ILE A 336 15.61 -9.56 19.32
CA ILE A 336 14.71 -9.61 20.48
C ILE A 336 15.60 -9.49 21.72
N PRO A 337 15.45 -8.46 22.58
CA PRO A 337 16.17 -8.41 23.84
C PRO A 337 15.72 -9.56 24.74
N ASP A 338 16.69 -10.31 25.23
CA ASP A 338 16.53 -11.45 26.12
C ASP A 338 15.85 -10.99 27.42
N VAL A 339 14.59 -11.37 27.60
CA VAL A 339 13.80 -11.10 28.82
C VAL A 339 14.12 -12.19 29.84
N LEU A 340 15.38 -12.23 30.28
CA LEU A 340 15.78 -12.97 31.47
C LEU A 340 16.72 -12.08 32.28
N GLY A 341 16.11 -11.14 33.01
CA GLY A 341 16.71 -10.52 34.17
C GLY A 341 17.05 -11.59 35.20
N ARG A 342 18.32 -11.99 35.26
CA ARG A 342 18.91 -12.56 36.48
C ARG A 342 19.64 -11.44 37.18
N GLU A 343 19.00 -10.91 38.22
CA GLU A 343 19.64 -10.16 39.28
C GLU A 343 20.81 -10.99 39.84
N GLN A 344 22.04 -10.50 39.68
CA GLN A 344 23.12 -10.87 40.60
C GLN A 344 23.11 -9.83 41.71
N THR A 345 22.54 -10.21 42.85
CA THR A 345 22.68 -9.47 44.10
C THR A 345 24.13 -9.60 44.57
N MET A 346 24.81 -8.45 44.63
CA MET A 346 25.99 -8.24 45.44
C MET A 346 25.63 -8.46 46.91
N ASN A 347 26.28 -9.40 47.59
CA ASN A 347 26.43 -9.35 49.05
C ASN A 347 27.89 -9.01 49.36
N SER A 348 28.08 -7.73 49.64
CA SER A 348 29.19 -7.18 50.39
C SER A 348 28.88 -7.36 51.88
N THR A 349 29.73 -8.06 52.61
CA THR A 349 29.83 -7.86 54.06
C THR A 349 31.27 -8.06 54.48
N LYS A 350 31.95 -6.93 54.75
CA LYS A 350 33.11 -6.86 55.63
C LYS A 350 32.59 -6.64 57.05
N HIS A 351 32.95 -7.53 57.96
CA HIS A 351 33.69 -7.20 59.18
C HIS A 351 34.32 -8.46 59.77
#